data_AF-A0A1Z2XLJ3-F1
#
_entry.id   AF-A0A1Z2XLJ3-F1
#
_cell.length_a   1.000
_cell.length_b   1.000
_cell.length_c   1.000
_cell.angle_alpha   90.00
_cell.angle_beta   90.00
_cell.angle_gamma   90.00
#
_symmetry.space_group_name_H-M   'P 1'
#
loop_
_entity.id
_entity.type
_entity.pdbx_description
1 polymer ?
#
loop_
_entity_poly.entity_id
_entity_poly.type
_entity_poly.pdbx_seq_one_letter_code
_entity_poly.pdbx_strand_id
1 'polypeptide(L)'
;MFDMQKLVYFTEGNRFAGSHSEGGGLIRYRVEPDRENEKLLAWCWHEDLCFERAKEKSEESFPLTQEGLDALVLWLQERFEEHT
;
A
#
# COMPACT_ATOMS: atom_id res chain seq x y z
N MET A 1 -4.04 -6.36 -11.23
CA MET A 1 -4.33 -4.95 -10.88
C MET A 1 -4.68 -4.90 -9.40
N PHE A 2 -4.01 -4.04 -8.63
CA PHE A 2 -4.25 -3.90 -7.20
C PHE A 2 -5.58 -3.17 -6.94
N ASP A 3 -6.32 -3.64 -5.94
CA ASP A 3 -7.55 -2.97 -5.50
C ASP A 3 -7.15 -1.81 -4.60
N MET A 4 -7.28 -0.57 -5.09
CA MET A 4 -6.89 0.65 -4.38
C MET A 4 -8.08 1.61 -4.34
N GLN A 5 -8.28 2.25 -3.19
CA GLN A 5 -9.32 3.26 -3.03
C GLN A 5 -8.98 4.54 -3.80
N LYS A 6 -10.01 5.33 -4.12
CA LYS A 6 -9.82 6.63 -4.77
C LYS A 6 -9.19 7.64 -3.80
N LEU A 7 -8.49 8.65 -4.33
CA LEU A 7 -7.87 9.71 -3.54
C LEU A 7 -8.80 10.32 -2.48
N VAL A 8 -10.08 10.54 -2.83
CA VAL A 8 -11.08 11.13 -1.92
C VAL A 8 -11.17 10.39 -0.57
N TYR A 9 -11.08 9.05 -0.61
CA TYR A 9 -11.12 8.20 0.58
C TYR A 9 -9.99 8.56 1.55
N PHE A 10 -8.79 8.81 1.03
CA PHE A 10 -7.62 9.16 1.82
C PHE A 10 -7.64 10.62 2.28
N THR A 11 -8.13 11.55 1.45
CA THR A 11 -8.29 12.96 1.85
C THR A 11 -9.28 13.14 3.01
N GLU A 12 -10.27 12.25 3.13
CA GLU A 12 -11.18 12.18 4.27
C GLU A 12 -10.51 11.64 5.55
N GLY A 13 -9.28 11.13 5.46
CA GLY A 13 -8.51 10.58 6.57
C GLY A 13 -8.69 9.08 6.78
N ASN A 14 -9.32 8.38 5.83
CA ASN A 14 -9.56 6.95 5.97
C ASN A 14 -8.31 6.14 5.66
N ARG A 15 -8.11 5.08 6.46
CA ARG A 15 -7.03 4.11 6.29
C ARG A 15 -7.52 2.96 5.41
N PHE A 16 -6.64 2.41 4.61
CA PHE A 16 -6.95 1.29 3.73
C PHE A 16 -5.97 0.15 3.94
N ALA A 17 -6.46 -1.08 3.93
CA ALA A 17 -5.64 -2.27 3.92
C ALA A 17 -6.18 -3.23 2.87
N GLY A 18 -5.28 -3.85 2.12
CA GLY A 18 -5.61 -4.73 1.02
C GLY A 18 -4.62 -5.88 0.91
N SER A 19 -4.92 -6.80 0.02
CA SER A 19 -4.03 -7.89 -0.35
C SER A 19 -4.22 -8.26 -1.81
N HIS A 20 -3.14 -8.67 -2.45
CA HIS A 20 -3.16 -9.24 -3.79
C HIS A 20 -2.45 -10.59 -3.77
N SER A 21 -3.02 -11.56 -4.48
CA SER A 21 -2.45 -12.90 -4.59
C SER A 21 -2.67 -13.42 -6.00
N GLU A 22 -1.59 -13.79 -6.67
CA GLU A 22 -1.60 -14.33 -8.04
C GLU A 22 -0.43 -15.31 -8.18
N GLY A 23 -0.60 -16.42 -8.90
CA GLY A 23 0.50 -17.34 -9.23
C GLY A 23 1.22 -18.01 -8.04
N GLY A 24 0.68 -17.93 -6.82
CA GLY A 24 1.36 -18.39 -5.59
C GLY A 24 2.11 -17.28 -4.84
N GLY A 25 2.24 -16.09 -5.43
CA GLY A 25 2.68 -14.89 -4.73
C GLY A 25 1.57 -14.33 -3.84
N LEU A 26 1.97 -13.75 -2.71
CA LEU A 26 1.10 -13.01 -1.80
C LEU A 26 1.77 -11.68 -1.48
N ILE A 27 1.02 -10.60 -1.56
CA ILE A 27 1.39 -9.30 -0.99
C ILE A 27 0.20 -8.74 -0.22
N ARG A 28 0.48 -8.25 0.98
CA ARG A 28 -0.46 -7.54 1.83
C ARG A 28 0.04 -6.12 1.98
N TYR A 29 -0.85 -5.15 2.00
CA TYR A 29 -0.48 -3.74 2.07
C TYR A 29 -1.44 -2.93 2.92
N ARG A 30 -0.93 -1.84 3.48
CA ARG A 30 -1.66 -0.87 4.27
C ARG A 30 -1.26 0.53 3.82
N VAL A 31 -2.24 1.40 3.66
CA VAL A 31 -2.05 2.80 3.30
C VAL A 31 -2.76 3.67 4.32
N GLU A 32 -2.04 4.65 4.86
CA GLU A 32 -2.58 5.64 5.79
C GLU A 32 -2.31 7.06 5.28
N PRO A 33 -3.32 7.95 5.28
CA PRO A 33 -3.10 9.35 4.95
C PRO A 33 -2.52 10.10 6.16
N ASP A 34 -1.39 10.75 5.94
CA ASP A 34 -0.87 11.80 6.80
C ASP A 34 -1.33 13.16 6.23
N ARG A 35 -2.47 13.62 6.72
CA ARG A 35 -3.07 14.89 6.26
C ARG A 35 -2.33 16.12 6.75
N GLU A 36 -1.53 16.01 7.81
CA GLU A 36 -0.75 17.13 8.33
C GLU A 36 0.47 17.40 7.46
N ASN A 37 1.08 16.34 6.92
CA ASN A 37 2.23 16.43 6.02
C ASN A 37 1.89 16.24 4.54
N GLU A 38 0.59 16.12 4.21
CA GLU A 38 0.08 15.87 2.85
C GLU A 38 0.71 14.64 2.17
N LYS A 39 0.78 13.52 2.89
CA LYS A 39 1.38 12.26 2.42
C LYS A 39 0.45 11.06 2.52
N LEU A 40 0.72 10.06 1.70
CA LEU A 40 0.27 8.67 1.82
C LEU A 40 1.43 7.84 2.35
N LEU A 41 1.26 7.26 3.53
CA LEU A 41 2.21 6.32 4.12
C LEU A 41 1.78 4.91 3.73
N ALA A 42 2.64 4.19 3.03
CA ALA A 42 2.36 2.85 2.53
C ALA A 42 3.29 1.84 3.17
N TRP A 43 2.74 0.67 3.49
CA TRP A 43 3.50 -0.49 3.92
C TRP A 43 3.06 -1.73 3.15
N CYS A 44 3.99 -2.61 2.83
CA CYS A 44 3.68 -3.92 2.26
C CYS A 44 4.55 -5.05 2.82
N TRP A 45 4.01 -6.27 2.81
CA TRP A 45 4.67 -7.48 3.30
C TRP A 45 4.13 -8.73 2.58
N HIS A 46 4.92 -9.81 2.59
CA HIS A 46 4.61 -11.06 1.86
C HIS A 46 4.22 -12.23 2.79
N GLU A 47 4.37 -12.05 4.11
CA GLU A 47 3.94 -13.03 5.10
C GLU A 47 2.40 -13.11 5.16
N ASP A 48 1.85 -14.31 5.34
CA ASP A 48 0.42 -14.53 5.58
C ASP A 48 0.01 -14.16 7.02
N LEU A 49 0.38 -12.95 7.45
CA LEU A 49 0.18 -12.41 8.78
C LEU A 49 -0.47 -11.03 8.70
N CYS A 50 -1.09 -10.59 9.81
CA CYS A 50 -1.59 -9.23 9.94
C CYS A 50 -0.43 -8.23 10.10
N PHE A 51 -0.70 -6.94 9.85
CA PHE A 51 0.31 -5.88 9.90
C PHE A 51 1.11 -5.87 11.22
N GLU A 52 0.50 -6.05 12.39
CA GLU A 52 1.26 -6.04 13.65
C GLU A 52 2.21 -7.25 13.79
N ARG A 53 1.93 -8.35 13.10
CA ARG A 53 2.66 -9.61 13.24
C ARG A 53 3.72 -9.83 12.17
N ALA A 54 3.57 -9.21 11.00
CA ALA A 54 4.57 -9.28 9.94
C ALA A 54 5.90 -8.69 10.45
N LYS A 55 7.01 -9.38 10.22
CA LYS A 55 8.34 -8.94 10.65
C LYS A 55 9.02 -8.13 9.57
N GLU A 56 8.92 -8.58 8.32
CA GLU A 56 9.55 -7.94 7.18
C GLU A 56 8.51 -7.12 6.43
N LYS A 57 8.65 -5.80 6.54
CA LYS A 57 7.80 -4.84 5.85
C LYS A 57 8.66 -3.89 5.06
N SER A 58 8.24 -3.62 3.83
CA SER A 58 8.67 -2.43 3.11
C SER A 58 7.76 -1.28 3.48
N GLU A 59 8.33 -0.09 3.64
CA GLU A 59 7.59 1.16 3.83
C GLU A 59 8.03 2.19 2.81
N GLU A 60 7.11 3.03 2.37
CA GLU A 60 7.40 4.15 1.49
C GLU A 60 6.36 5.26 1.67
N SER A 61 6.70 6.50 1.29
CA SER A 61 5.79 7.63 1.39
C SER A 61 5.60 8.32 0.05
N PHE A 62 4.36 8.68 -0.25
CA PHE A 62 3.96 9.35 -1.49
C PHE A 62 3.21 10.64 -1.18
N PRO A 63 3.14 11.61 -2.09
CA PRO A 63 2.26 12.76 -1.94
C PRO A 63 0.78 12.34 -1.81
N LEU A 64 -0.01 13.05 -1.00
CA LEU A 64 -1.48 12.87 -0.92
C LEU A 64 -2.17 13.50 -2.15
N THR A 65 -1.79 13.05 -3.34
CA THR A 65 -2.31 13.49 -4.63
C THR A 65 -2.67 12.28 -5.49
N GLN A 66 -3.32 12.51 -6.63
CA GLN A 66 -3.63 11.42 -7.56
C GLN A 66 -2.33 10.79 -8.11
N GLU A 67 -1.33 11.61 -8.43
CA GLU A 67 -0.03 11.14 -8.91
C GLU A 67 0.70 10.33 -7.84
N GLY A 68 0.63 10.73 -6.57
CA GLY A 68 1.20 9.97 -5.46
C GLY A 68 0.49 8.63 -5.24
N LEU A 69 -0.84 8.60 -5.41
CA LEU A 69 -1.61 7.35 -5.36
C LEU A 69 -1.25 6.40 -6.52
N ASP A 70 -1.09 6.94 -7.72
CA ASP A 70 -0.67 6.16 -8.89
C ASP A 70 0.75 5.60 -8.70
N ALA A 71 1.67 6.42 -8.18
CA ALA A 71 3.03 6.00 -7.83
C ALA A 71 3.06 4.91 -6.74
N LEU A 72 2.17 5.01 -5.74
CA LEU A 72 2.01 4.00 -4.71
C LEU A 72 1.55 2.65 -5.30
N VAL A 73 0.58 2.67 -6.22
CA VAL A 73 0.10 1.45 -6.89
C VAL A 73 1.21 0.80 -7.72
N LEU A 74 2.00 1.60 -8.45
CA LEU A 74 3.17 1.10 -9.19
C LEU A 74 4.21 0.47 -8.25
N TRP A 75 4.51 1.14 -7.14
CA TRP A 75 5.41 0.61 -6.12
C TRP A 75 4.94 -0.73 -5.54
N LEU A 76 3.64 -0.89 -5.25
CA LEU A 76 3.07 -2.17 -4.81
C LEU A 76 3.23 -3.27 -5.87
N GLN A 77 3.10 -2.92 -7.14
CA GLN A 77 3.29 -3.85 -8.24
C GLN A 77 4.75 -4.30 -8.34
N GLU A 78 5.71 -3.37 -8.30
CA GLU A 78 7.14 -3.69 -8.29
C GLU A 78 7.49 -4.63 -7.14
N ARG A 79 6.98 -4.36 -5.93
CA ARG A 79 7.24 -5.21 -4.75
C ARG A 79 6.65 -6.62 -4.89
N PHE A 80 5.52 -6.75 -5.56
CA PHE A 80 4.90 -8.05 -5.84
C PHE A 80 5.69 -8.85 -6.88
N GLU A 81 6.13 -8.19 -7.96
CA GLU A 81 6.93 -8.81 -9.02
C GLU A 81 8.33 -9.22 -8.53
N GLU A 82 8.95 -8.47 -7.62
CA GLU A 82 10.24 -8.84 -7.00
C GLU A 82 10.17 -10.10 -6.12
N HIS A 83 8.97 -10.49 -5.68
CA HIS A 83 8.73 -11.61 -4.75
C HIS A 83 7.95 -12.79 -5.35
N THR A 84 7.70 -12.78 -6.67
CA THR A 84 7.00 -13.84 -7.41
C THR A 84 7.94 -14.48 -8.44
#